data_AF-A0A1Q7G488-F1
#
_entry.id   AF-A0A1Q7G488-F1
#
_cell.length_a   1.000
_cell.length_b   1.000
_cell.length_c   1.000
_cell.angle_alpha   90.00
_cell.angle_beta   90.00
_cell.angle_gamma   90.00
#
_symmetry.space_group_name_H-M   'P 1'
#
loop_
_entity.id
_entity.type
_entity.pdbx_description
1 polymer ?
#
loop_
_entity_poly.entity_id
_entity_poly.type
_entity_poly.pdbx_seq_one_letter_code
_entity_poly.pdbx_strand_id
1 'polypeptide(L)'
;MRLVIGLTGSSGILYGVRMLEVLKRCKVDIHLIMTEWAKKCLFLETDYDFKYVRSLSDHYSDDSNMAASVSSGTYKTDGMMIIPCSMKTLSSIANGYEETLVARAAGVTIKESRKLVIVPRETPLTSIHLENMLKLARIGVVILPAMPGFYNKPKSVDDVLNHVIGKCLDQFGIEHNLFKRWETT
;
A
#
# COMPACT_ATOMS: atom_id res chain seq x y z
N MET A 1 -0.74 -7.24 -15.38
CA MET A 1 0.07 -6.78 -14.24
C MET A 1 -0.47 -7.42 -12.98
N ARG A 2 0.38 -7.96 -12.11
CA ARG A 2 0.04 -8.56 -10.81
C ARG A 2 0.74 -7.80 -9.69
N LEU A 3 -0.03 -7.27 -8.74
CA LEU A 3 0.48 -6.52 -7.60
C LEU A 3 0.10 -7.18 -6.28
N VAL A 4 1.03 -7.18 -5.33
CA VAL A 4 0.72 -7.49 -3.92
C VAL A 4 0.27 -6.22 -3.23
N ILE A 5 -0.87 -6.25 -2.55
CA ILE A 5 -1.40 -5.13 -1.79
C ILE A 5 -1.44 -5.52 -0.31
N GLY A 6 -0.61 -4.87 0.50
CA GLY A 6 -0.60 -5.02 1.95
C GLY A 6 -1.42 -3.93 2.63
N LEU A 7 -2.46 -4.30 3.36
CA LEU A 7 -3.19 -3.39 4.25
C LEU A 7 -2.72 -3.63 5.68
N THR A 8 -2.24 -2.58 6.36
CA THR A 8 -1.72 -2.68 7.73
C THR A 8 -2.46 -1.75 8.69
N GLY A 9 -2.23 -1.94 10.00
CA GLY A 9 -2.89 -1.20 11.07
C GLY A 9 -2.37 0.22 11.23
N SER A 10 -2.72 1.10 10.30
CA SER A 10 -2.64 2.55 10.49
C SER A 10 -3.96 3.17 10.06
N SER A 11 -4.25 4.35 10.60
CA SER A 11 -5.42 5.11 10.20
C SER A 11 -5.35 5.51 8.73
N GLY A 12 -6.52 5.67 8.09
CA GLY A 12 -6.63 5.89 6.65
C GLY A 12 -6.79 4.58 5.89
N ILE A 13 -7.45 3.57 6.47
CA ILE A 13 -7.73 2.30 5.79
C ILE A 13 -8.53 2.51 4.49
N LEU A 14 -9.28 3.60 4.42
CA LEU A 14 -10.04 4.02 3.24
C LEU A 14 -9.15 4.25 2.00
N TYR A 15 -7.88 4.65 2.16
CA TYR A 15 -6.92 4.69 1.05
C TYR A 15 -6.70 3.29 0.46
N GLY A 16 -6.59 2.27 1.32
CA GLY A 16 -6.43 0.88 0.92
C GLY A 16 -7.65 0.32 0.21
N VAL A 17 -8.85 0.55 0.76
CA VAL A 17 -10.11 0.12 0.13
C VAL A 17 -10.27 0.78 -1.24
N ARG A 18 -10.09 2.10 -1.32
CA ARG A 18 -10.22 2.84 -2.59
C ARG A 18 -9.16 2.43 -3.60
N MET A 19 -7.92 2.11 -3.17
CA MET A 19 -6.89 1.57 -4.04
C MET A 19 -7.33 0.24 -4.68
N LEU A 20 -7.88 -0.68 -3.89
CA LEU A 20 -8.39 -1.96 -4.40
C LEU A 20 -9.52 -1.77 -5.42
N GLU A 21 -10.47 -0.88 -5.14
CA GLU A 21 -11.55 -0.54 -6.08
C GLU A 21 -11.02 -0.01 -7.42
N VAL A 22 -9.97 0.82 -7.40
CA VAL A 22 -9.38 1.38 -8.62
C VAL A 22 -8.58 0.32 -9.36
N LEU A 23 -7.73 -0.45 -8.67
CA LEU A 23 -6.94 -1.51 -9.29
C LEU A 23 -7.81 -2.57 -9.97
N LYS A 24 -8.94 -2.92 -9.35
CA LYS A 24 -9.94 -3.83 -9.95
C LYS A 24 -10.52 -3.28 -11.25
N ARG A 25 -10.83 -1.97 -11.30
CA ARG A 25 -11.27 -1.29 -12.53
C ARG A 25 -10.17 -1.24 -13.60
N CYS A 26 -8.91 -1.12 -13.19
CA CYS A 26 -7.74 -1.18 -14.06
C CYS A 26 -7.37 -2.61 -14.48
N LYS A 27 -8.13 -3.64 -14.08
CA LYS A 27 -7.88 -5.06 -14.39
C LYS A 27 -6.48 -5.53 -13.97
N VAL A 28 -5.98 -4.99 -12.85
CA VAL A 28 -4.77 -5.50 -12.20
C VAL A 28 -5.14 -6.77 -11.43
N ASP A 29 -4.28 -7.79 -11.52
CA ASP A 29 -4.39 -9.01 -10.71
C ASP A 29 -3.87 -8.70 -9.30
N ILE A 30 -4.75 -8.76 -8.31
CA ILE A 30 -4.48 -8.30 -6.95
C ILE A 30 -4.30 -9.49 -6.01
N HIS A 31 -3.12 -9.57 -5.38
CA HIS A 31 -2.88 -10.41 -4.22
C HIS A 31 -2.94 -9.57 -2.94
N LEU A 32 -4.04 -9.68 -2.21
CA LEU A 32 -4.28 -8.97 -0.97
C LEU A 32 -3.67 -9.71 0.24
N ILE A 33 -3.00 -8.95 1.11
CA ILE A 33 -2.63 -9.36 2.46
C ILE A 33 -3.18 -8.31 3.43
N MET A 34 -3.88 -8.75 4.48
CA MET A 34 -4.41 -7.85 5.51
C MET A 34 -3.97 -8.29 6.89
N THR A 35 -3.37 -7.38 7.66
CA THR A 35 -3.07 -7.65 9.07
C THR A 35 -4.34 -7.60 9.93
N GLU A 36 -4.32 -8.24 11.10
CA GLU A 36 -5.43 -8.16 12.06
C GLU A 36 -5.76 -6.72 12.48
N TRP A 37 -4.74 -5.88 12.64
CA TRP A 37 -4.96 -4.47 12.95
C TRP A 37 -5.57 -3.69 11.79
N ALA A 38 -5.28 -4.05 10.53
CA ALA A 38 -5.95 -3.45 9.38
C ALA A 38 -7.44 -3.79 9.36
N LYS A 39 -7.82 -5.02 9.71
CA LYS A 39 -9.23 -5.44 9.84
C LYS A 39 -9.95 -4.64 10.94
N LYS A 40 -9.26 -4.33 12.06
CA LYS A 40 -9.79 -3.46 13.11
C LYS A 40 -9.95 -2.00 12.64
N CYS A 41 -8.96 -1.44 11.96
CA CYS A 41 -9.06 -0.10 11.37
C CYS A 41 -10.23 -0.02 10.38
N LEU A 42 -10.43 -1.06 9.54
CA LEU A 42 -11.57 -1.14 8.62
C LEU A 42 -12.91 -0.97 9.34
N PHE A 43 -13.10 -1.72 10.43
CA PHE A 43 -14.31 -1.64 11.25
C PHE A 43 -14.49 -0.28 11.95
N LEU A 44 -13.41 0.36 12.39
CA LEU A 44 -13.47 1.62 13.13
C LEU A 44 -13.64 2.85 12.23
N GLU A 45 -13.15 2.79 10.99
CA GLU A 45 -13.06 3.97 10.11
C GLU A 45 -14.05 3.94 8.94
N THR A 46 -14.72 2.81 8.69
CA THR A 46 -15.57 2.63 7.51
C THR A 46 -16.77 1.73 7.80
N ASP A 47 -17.80 1.85 6.97
CA ASP A 47 -18.96 0.93 6.98
C ASP A 47 -18.71 -0.37 6.19
N TYR A 48 -17.51 -0.54 5.62
CA TYR A 48 -17.17 -1.72 4.86
C TYR A 48 -16.81 -2.89 5.76
N ASP A 49 -17.23 -4.09 5.37
CA ASP A 49 -16.81 -5.32 6.02
C ASP A 49 -15.61 -5.97 5.31
N PHE A 50 -14.99 -6.94 5.99
CA PHE A 50 -13.86 -7.67 5.42
C PHE A 50 -14.24 -8.45 4.15
N LYS A 51 -15.49 -8.90 4.01
CA LYS A 51 -15.94 -9.66 2.83
C LYS A 51 -15.93 -8.78 1.60
N TYR A 52 -16.41 -7.55 1.71
CA TYR A 52 -16.38 -6.55 0.66
C TYR A 52 -14.94 -6.29 0.21
N VAL A 53 -14.04 -5.95 1.16
CA VAL A 53 -12.63 -5.65 0.83
C VAL A 53 -11.95 -6.86 0.18
N ARG A 54 -12.16 -8.07 0.70
CA ARG A 54 -11.65 -9.31 0.09
C ARG A 54 -12.17 -9.53 -1.32
N SER A 55 -13.44 -9.21 -1.59
CA SER A 55 -14.05 -9.38 -2.91
C SER A 55 -13.44 -8.47 -3.98
N LEU A 56 -12.68 -7.44 -3.58
CA LEU A 56 -11.95 -6.56 -4.50
C LEU A 56 -10.63 -7.17 -4.99
N SER A 57 -10.19 -8.31 -4.44
CA SER A 57 -8.94 -8.99 -4.79
C SER A 57 -9.17 -10.34 -5.47
N ASP A 58 -8.24 -10.74 -6.35
CA ASP A 58 -8.24 -12.04 -7.02
C ASP A 58 -7.69 -13.14 -6.10
N HIS A 59 -6.70 -12.78 -5.27
CA HIS A 59 -6.07 -13.66 -4.30
C HIS A 59 -6.02 -13.00 -2.92
N TYR A 60 -6.16 -13.80 -1.87
CA TYR A 60 -6.05 -13.34 -0.49
C TYR A 60 -5.16 -14.29 0.31
N SER A 61 -4.26 -13.75 1.11
CA SER A 61 -3.52 -14.47 2.12
C SER A 61 -3.64 -13.77 3.47
N ASP A 62 -3.88 -14.55 4.51
CA ASP A 62 -3.83 -14.04 5.87
C ASP A 62 -2.38 -13.68 6.24
N ASP A 63 -2.20 -12.62 7.03
CA ASP A 63 -0.88 -12.11 7.40
C ASP A 63 -0.05 -13.11 8.23
N SER A 64 -0.70 -14.06 8.91
CA SER A 64 -0.01 -15.13 9.64
C SER A 64 0.40 -16.31 8.75
N ASN A 65 -0.06 -16.38 7.49
CA ASN A 65 0.21 -17.50 6.61
C ASN A 65 1.55 -17.36 5.88
N MET A 66 2.64 -17.67 6.58
CA MET A 66 4.00 -17.62 6.01
C MET A 66 4.24 -18.62 4.86
N ALA A 67 3.38 -19.61 4.68
CA ALA A 67 3.45 -20.57 3.58
C ALA A 67 2.74 -20.09 2.29
N ALA A 68 2.17 -18.88 2.28
CA ALA A 68 1.54 -18.30 1.10
C ALA A 68 2.55 -18.06 -0.04
N SER A 69 2.08 -18.11 -1.29
CA SER A 69 2.92 -17.97 -2.49
C SER A 69 3.80 -16.72 -2.50
N VAL A 70 3.26 -15.59 -2.01
CA VAL A 70 3.94 -14.29 -1.90
C VAL A 70 5.12 -14.27 -0.92
N SER A 71 5.31 -15.32 -0.11
CA SER A 71 6.51 -15.49 0.72
C SER A 71 7.73 -16.02 -0.05
N SER A 72 7.56 -16.38 -1.32
CA SER A 72 8.62 -16.87 -2.21
C SER A 72 8.86 -15.92 -3.39
N GLY A 73 10.14 -15.70 -3.73
CA GLY A 73 10.53 -14.97 -4.93
C GLY A 73 10.16 -15.68 -6.23
N THR A 74 9.96 -17.00 -6.20
CA THR A 74 9.53 -17.76 -7.39
C THR A 74 8.10 -17.44 -7.81
N TYR A 75 7.27 -16.92 -6.90
CA TYR A 75 5.98 -16.35 -7.25
C TYR A 75 6.20 -14.98 -7.90
N LYS A 76 6.04 -14.92 -9.22
CA LYS A 76 6.30 -13.70 -10.00
C LYS A 76 5.16 -12.68 -9.80
N THR A 77 5.55 -11.48 -9.41
CA THR A 77 4.71 -10.29 -9.25
C THR A 77 5.43 -9.10 -9.87
N ASP A 78 4.71 -8.07 -10.30
CA ASP A 78 5.30 -6.87 -10.87
C ASP A 78 5.76 -5.88 -9.79
N GLY A 79 5.24 -6.05 -8.56
CA GLY A 79 5.66 -5.31 -7.38
C GLY A 79 4.67 -5.41 -6.24
N MET A 80 4.84 -4.52 -5.25
CA MET A 80 4.04 -4.48 -4.05
C MET A 80 3.74 -3.06 -3.61
N MET A 81 2.54 -2.84 -3.08
CA MET A 81 2.16 -1.61 -2.40
C MET A 81 1.66 -1.91 -0.99
N ILE A 82 2.07 -1.10 -0.01
CA ILE A 82 1.56 -1.16 1.35
C ILE A 82 0.81 0.14 1.66
N ILE A 83 -0.52 0.08 1.74
CA ILE A 83 -1.38 1.27 1.82
C ILE A 83 -2.64 1.01 2.66
N PRO A 84 -2.79 1.59 3.86
CA PRO A 84 -1.78 2.36 4.59
C PRO A 84 -0.70 1.46 5.19
N CYS A 85 0.47 2.05 5.46
CA CYS A 85 1.59 1.43 6.17
C CYS A 85 1.73 1.99 7.59
N SER A 86 1.65 1.10 8.59
CA SER A 86 1.94 1.39 9.99
C SER A 86 3.43 1.56 10.25
N MET A 87 3.80 2.31 11.29
CA MET A 87 5.20 2.47 11.68
C MET A 87 5.83 1.14 12.16
N LYS A 88 5.03 0.22 12.71
CA LYS A 88 5.46 -1.15 13.03
C LYS A 88 5.89 -1.90 11.78
N THR A 89 5.05 -1.91 10.75
CA THR A 89 5.37 -2.59 9.49
C THR A 89 6.56 -1.92 8.79
N LEU A 90 6.60 -0.59 8.75
CA LEU A 90 7.73 0.16 8.20
C LEU A 90 9.06 -0.24 8.87
N SER A 91 9.09 -0.24 10.20
CA SER A 91 10.28 -0.62 10.98
C SER A 91 10.70 -2.06 10.72
N SER A 92 9.73 -2.99 10.69
CA SER A 92 9.95 -4.40 10.40
C SER A 92 10.60 -4.60 9.02
N ILE A 93 10.10 -3.93 7.97
CA ILE A 93 10.68 -4.01 6.62
C ILE A 93 12.06 -3.36 6.58
N ALA A 94 12.21 -2.16 7.15
CA ALA A 94 13.49 -1.43 7.18
C ALA A 94 14.61 -2.23 7.84
N ASN A 95 14.27 -3.13 8.78
CA ASN A 95 15.23 -3.93 9.52
C ASN A 95 15.28 -5.41 9.09
N GLY A 96 14.60 -5.78 8.00
CA GLY A 96 14.58 -7.16 7.50
C GLY A 96 13.94 -8.15 8.46
N TYR A 97 13.06 -7.67 9.35
CA TYR A 97 12.38 -8.48 10.34
C TYR A 97 11.06 -9.02 9.78
N GLU A 98 11.14 -10.14 9.07
CA GLU A 98 10.07 -10.70 8.22
C GLU A 98 9.12 -11.65 8.98
N GLU A 99 8.68 -11.28 10.18
CA GLU A 99 7.82 -12.11 11.03
C GLU A 99 6.36 -12.21 10.53
N THR A 100 5.91 -11.20 9.77
CA THR A 100 4.56 -11.13 9.19
C THR A 100 4.62 -11.34 7.68
N LEU A 101 3.57 -11.89 7.07
CA LEU A 101 3.54 -12.10 5.62
C LEU A 101 3.66 -10.79 4.84
N VAL A 102 3.08 -9.67 5.31
CA VAL A 102 3.29 -8.35 4.68
C VAL A 102 4.78 -7.99 4.62
N ALA A 103 5.48 -8.10 5.76
CA ALA A 103 6.91 -7.78 5.83
C ALA A 103 7.76 -8.75 4.98
N ARG A 104 7.42 -10.04 5.00
CA ARG A 104 8.07 -11.06 4.18
C ARG A 104 7.86 -10.83 2.68
N ALA A 105 6.64 -10.53 2.24
CA ALA A 105 6.36 -10.21 0.85
C ALA A 105 7.09 -8.93 0.40
N ALA A 106 7.25 -7.94 1.29
CA ALA A 106 8.04 -6.76 1.02
C ALA A 106 9.55 -7.09 0.89
N GLY A 107 10.09 -7.92 1.78
CA GLY A 107 11.47 -8.41 1.68
C GLY A 107 11.73 -9.21 0.41
N VAL A 108 10.78 -10.06 -0.01
CA VAL A 108 10.79 -10.72 -1.32
C VAL A 108 10.77 -9.70 -2.46
N THR A 109 9.92 -8.69 -2.39
CA THR A 109 9.84 -7.63 -3.41
C THR A 109 11.19 -6.92 -3.55
N ILE A 110 11.83 -6.58 -2.44
CA ILE A 110 13.14 -5.91 -2.41
C ILE A 110 14.24 -6.82 -3.00
N LYS A 111 14.37 -8.07 -2.51
CA LYS A 111 15.47 -8.96 -2.91
C LYS A 111 15.38 -9.40 -4.38
N GLU A 112 14.17 -9.41 -4.95
CA GLU A 112 13.92 -9.71 -6.36
C GLU A 112 13.97 -8.46 -7.26
N SER A 113 14.41 -7.31 -6.72
CA SER A 113 14.52 -6.03 -7.44
C SER A 113 13.20 -5.56 -8.06
N ARG A 114 12.07 -5.83 -7.40
CA ARG A 114 10.73 -5.40 -7.82
C ARG A 114 10.36 -4.07 -7.17
N LYS A 115 9.41 -3.35 -7.77
CA LYS A 115 8.96 -2.06 -7.25
C LYS A 115 8.19 -2.27 -5.93
N LEU A 116 8.65 -1.61 -4.86
CA LEU A 116 7.93 -1.52 -3.59
C LEU A 116 7.53 -0.06 -3.35
N VAL A 117 6.23 0.18 -3.13
CA VAL A 117 5.68 1.49 -2.72
C VAL A 117 5.10 1.36 -1.33
N ILE A 118 5.55 2.20 -0.41
CA ILE A 118 5.07 2.23 0.98
C ILE A 118 4.37 3.56 1.20
N VAL A 119 3.13 3.50 1.69
CA VAL A 119 2.31 4.67 2.01
C VAL A 119 2.20 4.83 3.52
N PRO A 120 3.22 5.40 4.19
CA PRO A 120 3.15 5.63 5.62
C PRO A 120 2.08 6.67 5.96
N ARG A 121 1.35 6.43 7.04
CA ARG A 121 0.43 7.40 7.64
C ARG A 121 0.77 7.51 9.12
N GLU A 122 1.41 8.61 9.49
CA GLU A 122 1.75 8.97 10.87
C GLU A 122 2.02 10.49 10.96
N THR A 123 1.66 11.10 12.09
CA THR A 123 2.06 12.49 12.39
C THR A 123 1.89 12.78 13.89
N PRO A 124 2.85 13.45 14.55
CA PRO A 124 4.16 13.88 14.04
C PRO A 124 5.12 12.70 13.81
N LEU A 125 6.19 12.93 13.06
CA LEU A 125 7.22 11.93 12.83
C LEU A 125 8.35 12.05 13.86
N THR A 126 8.81 10.90 14.36
CA THR A 126 10.02 10.80 15.17
C THR A 126 11.24 10.57 14.28
N SER A 127 12.45 10.79 14.79
CA SER A 127 13.70 10.43 14.09
C SER A 127 13.73 8.94 13.71
N ILE A 128 13.14 8.06 14.53
CA ILE A 128 13.04 6.62 14.24
C ILE A 128 12.22 6.37 12.96
N HIS A 129 11.10 7.08 12.79
CA HIS A 129 10.28 6.95 11.58
C HIS A 129 11.06 7.45 10.35
N LEU A 130 11.72 8.61 10.47
CA LEU A 130 12.49 9.23 9.39
C LEU A 130 13.69 8.38 8.98
N GLU A 131 14.45 7.81 9.92
CA GLU A 131 15.58 6.93 9.66
C GLU A 131 15.16 5.65 8.94
N ASN A 132 14.07 5.01 9.36
CA ASN A 132 13.53 3.83 8.68
C ASN A 132 13.06 4.15 7.25
N MET A 133 12.37 5.29 7.06
CA MET A 133 11.98 5.74 5.72
C MET A 133 13.19 6.04 4.84
N LEU A 134 14.20 6.74 5.36
CA LEU A 134 15.43 7.07 4.65
C LEU A 134 16.21 5.80 4.24
N LYS A 135 16.34 4.83 5.16
CA LYS A 135 17.00 3.56 4.91
C LYS A 135 16.38 2.82 3.72
N LEU A 136 15.05 2.74 3.70
CA LEU A 136 14.31 2.10 2.61
C LEU A 136 14.40 2.91 1.30
N ALA A 137 14.28 4.23 1.37
CA ALA A 137 14.42 5.09 0.19
C ALA A 137 15.79 4.94 -0.50
N ARG A 138 16.87 4.80 0.27
CA ARG A 138 18.23 4.58 -0.24
C ARG A 138 18.42 3.29 -1.04
N ILE A 139 17.57 2.29 -0.83
CA ILE A 139 17.61 1.02 -1.56
C ILE A 139 16.52 0.94 -2.66
N GLY A 140 15.94 2.08 -3.04
CA GLY A 140 15.00 2.17 -4.17
C GLY A 140 13.54 1.89 -3.83
N VAL A 141 13.19 1.72 -2.55
CA VAL A 141 11.79 1.68 -2.11
C VAL A 141 11.18 3.07 -2.20
N VAL A 142 9.99 3.18 -2.77
CA VAL A 142 9.28 4.46 -2.86
C VAL A 142 8.56 4.72 -1.55
N ILE A 143 8.96 5.77 -0.84
CA ILE A 143 8.25 6.29 0.32
C ILE A 143 7.28 7.37 -0.16
N LEU A 144 5.99 7.08 -0.11
CA LEU A 144 4.91 7.93 -0.60
C LEU A 144 3.91 8.18 0.53
N PRO A 145 4.20 9.09 1.50
CA PRO A 145 3.32 9.31 2.62
C PRO A 145 1.92 9.76 2.19
N ALA A 146 0.90 9.46 3.01
CA ALA A 146 -0.48 9.91 2.78
C ALA A 146 -0.63 11.43 3.00
N MET A 147 -0.01 12.21 2.11
CA MET A 147 0.08 13.68 2.13
C MET A 147 -0.56 14.24 0.84
N PRO A 148 -1.90 14.36 0.80
CA PRO A 148 -2.61 14.81 -0.39
C PRO A 148 -2.31 16.27 -0.72
N GLY A 149 -2.22 16.57 -2.02
CA GLY A 149 -2.12 17.92 -2.56
C GLY A 149 -3.51 18.53 -2.79
N PHE A 150 -3.57 19.86 -2.82
CA PHE A 150 -4.83 20.61 -2.96
C PHE A 150 -4.88 21.48 -4.23
N TYR A 151 -3.88 21.39 -5.09
CA TYR A 151 -3.83 22.16 -6.33
C TYR A 151 -4.95 21.80 -7.32
N ASN A 152 -5.50 20.59 -7.20
CA ASN A 152 -6.65 20.10 -7.96
C ASN A 152 -8.00 20.58 -7.38
N LYS A 153 -8.00 21.41 -6.31
CA LYS A 153 -9.21 21.97 -5.66
C LYS A 153 -10.26 20.88 -5.33
N PRO A 154 -9.92 19.87 -4.52
CA PRO A 154 -10.79 18.72 -4.24
C PRO A 154 -12.14 19.18 -3.68
N LYS A 155 -13.22 18.49 -4.06
CA LYS A 155 -14.61 18.80 -3.64
C LYS A 155 -15.19 17.75 -2.71
N SER A 156 -14.52 16.61 -2.60
CA SER A 156 -14.94 15.46 -1.78
C SER A 156 -13.75 14.82 -1.09
N VAL A 157 -14.02 14.00 -0.07
CA VAL A 157 -13.00 13.13 0.54
C VAL A 157 -12.41 12.18 -0.51
N ASP A 158 -13.24 11.66 -1.41
CA ASP A 158 -12.80 10.82 -2.52
C ASP A 158 -11.75 11.52 -3.40
N ASP A 159 -11.91 12.82 -3.69
CA ASP A 159 -10.92 13.57 -4.47
C ASP A 159 -9.56 13.67 -3.75
N VAL A 160 -9.59 13.79 -2.42
CA VAL A 160 -8.39 13.82 -1.57
C VAL A 160 -7.71 12.45 -1.59
N LEU A 161 -8.47 11.36 -1.46
CA LEU A 161 -7.95 10.00 -1.55
C LEU A 161 -7.35 9.71 -2.93
N ASN A 162 -8.09 10.06 -3.98
CA ASN A 162 -7.74 9.83 -5.37
C ASN A 162 -6.41 10.50 -5.76
N HIS A 163 -6.02 11.60 -5.10
CA HIS A 163 -4.72 12.23 -5.31
C HIS A 163 -3.56 11.31 -4.92
N VAL A 164 -3.56 10.79 -3.68
CA VAL A 164 -2.53 9.86 -3.19
C VAL A 164 -2.55 8.57 -3.99
N ILE A 165 -3.74 8.03 -4.26
CA ILE A 165 -3.92 6.78 -5.01
C ILE A 165 -3.37 6.92 -6.42
N GLY A 166 -3.68 8.00 -7.14
CA GLY A 166 -3.11 8.22 -8.45
C GLY A 166 -1.58 8.34 -8.42
N LYS A 167 -1.01 9.02 -7.41
CA LYS A 167 0.46 9.06 -7.24
C LYS A 167 1.06 7.68 -7.03
N CYS A 168 0.36 6.79 -6.34
CA CYS A 168 0.77 5.39 -6.20
C CYS A 168 0.68 4.63 -7.52
N LEU A 169 -0.41 4.81 -8.30
CA LEU A 169 -0.59 4.18 -9.61
C LEU A 169 0.47 4.64 -10.63
N ASP A 170 0.82 5.93 -10.61
CA ASP A 170 1.90 6.50 -11.42
C ASP A 170 3.25 5.76 -11.19
N GLN A 171 3.53 5.26 -9.98
CA GLN A 171 4.78 4.50 -9.70
C GLN A 171 4.85 3.15 -10.41
N PHE A 172 3.70 2.59 -10.78
CA PHE A 172 3.58 1.33 -11.51
C PHE A 172 3.28 1.54 -13.00
N GLY A 173 3.20 2.80 -13.46
CA GLY A 173 2.83 3.12 -14.85
C GLY A 173 1.40 2.71 -15.20
N ILE A 174 0.49 2.70 -14.22
CA ILE A 174 -0.93 2.41 -14.46
C ILE A 174 -1.64 3.71 -14.83
N GLU A 175 -2.18 3.77 -16.05
CA GLU A 175 -2.94 4.92 -16.53
C GLU A 175 -4.24 5.13 -15.76
N HIS A 176 -4.53 6.39 -15.42
CA HIS A 176 -5.72 6.77 -14.67
C HIS A 176 -6.11 8.23 -14.87
N ASN A 177 -7.38 8.55 -14.57
CA ASN A 177 -7.93 9.91 -14.59
C ASN A 177 -8.37 10.38 -13.19
N LEU A 178 -7.73 9.89 -12.12
CA LEU A 178 -8.12 10.15 -10.72
C LEU A 178 -7.93 11.60 -10.25
N PHE A 179 -7.00 12.34 -10.85
CA PHE A 179 -6.80 13.77 -10.56
C PHE A 179 -6.31 14.48 -11.82
N LYS A 180 -6.52 15.81 -11.88
CA LYS A 180 -5.98 16.61 -12.97
C LYS A 180 -4.46 16.67 -12.88
N ARG A 181 -3.75 16.14 -13.90
CA ARG A 181 -2.29 16.25 -14.01
C ARG A 181 -1.90 17.73 -14.08
N TRP A 182 -0.71 18.05 -13.58
CA TRP A 182 -0.22 19.43 -13.62
C TRP A 182 0.12 19.80 -15.07
N GLU A 183 -0.64 20.73 -15.64
CA GLU A 183 -0.37 21.34 -16.94
C GLU A 183 0.37 22.66 -16.68
N THR A 184 1.39 22.98 -17.47
CA THR A 184 2.05 24.29 -17.41
C THR A 184 1.04 25.39 -17.71
N THR A 185 1.07 26.47 -16.93
CA THR A 185 0.35 27.71 -17.21
C THR A 185 0.70 28.27 -18.58
#